data_AF-A0A445EKI0-F1
#
_entry.id   AF-A0A445EKI0-F1
#
_cell.length_a   1.000
_cell.length_b   1.000
_cell.length_c   1.000
_cell.angle_alpha   90.00
_cell.angle_beta   90.00
_cell.angle_gamma   90.00
#
_symmetry.space_group_name_H-M   'P 1'
#
loop_
_entity.id
_entity.type
_entity.pdbx_description
1 polymer ?
#
loop_
_entity_poly.entity_id
_entity_poly.type
_entity_poly.pdbx_seq_one_letter_code
_entity_poly.pdbx_strand_id
1 'polypeptide(L)'
;MNPPPPPPSSSCNTCGAFTGGCTFLHSLSYQASSRRYCTDCLLKKNHGLFCPICFQVYDGTLSPHLRLLCLRCPAIAHRSCVTSNSGLPSASYFKCPACSDPNFSYFRPRREGEELDPKSAMISG
;
A
#
# COMPACT_ATOMS: atom_id res chain seq x y z
N MET A 1 -20.14 -27.58 -26.45
CA MET A 1 -19.41 -27.60 -25.16
C MET A 1 -18.70 -26.26 -25.02
N ASN A 2 -18.95 -25.52 -23.94
CA ASN A 2 -18.16 -24.32 -23.64
C ASN A 2 -16.76 -24.75 -23.15
N PRO A 3 -15.68 -24.06 -23.52
CA PRO A 3 -14.36 -24.35 -22.99
C PRO A 3 -14.35 -24.17 -21.47
N PRO A 4 -13.58 -24.99 -20.72
CA PRO A 4 -13.42 -24.80 -19.29
C PRO A 4 -12.83 -23.41 -19.02
N PRO A 5 -13.24 -22.73 -17.93
CA PRO A 5 -12.66 -21.45 -17.57
C PRO A 5 -11.13 -21.62 -17.36
N PRO A 6 -10.30 -20.67 -17.80
CA PRO A 6 -8.85 -20.77 -17.63
C PRO A 6 -8.51 -20.92 -16.15
N PRO A 7 -7.44 -21.68 -15.81
CA PRO A 7 -6.99 -21.79 -14.44
C PRO A 7 -6.71 -20.40 -13.89
N PRO A 8 -7.06 -20.12 -12.63
CA PRO A 8 -6.98 -18.77 -12.13
C PRO A 8 -5.49 -18.41 -12.04
N SER A 9 -5.09 -17.37 -12.78
CA SER A 9 -3.69 -16.93 -12.92
C SER A 9 -3.01 -16.79 -11.55
N SER A 10 -1.96 -17.56 -11.27
CA SER A 10 -1.24 -17.56 -9.99
C SER A 10 -0.32 -16.35 -9.79
N SER A 11 -0.49 -15.31 -10.61
CA SER A 11 0.30 -14.09 -10.62
C SER A 11 -0.55 -12.84 -10.49
N CYS A 12 0.09 -11.78 -10.02
CA CYS A 12 -0.50 -10.44 -10.00
C CYS A 12 -0.72 -9.93 -11.43
N ASN A 13 -1.93 -9.45 -11.72
CA ASN A 13 -2.30 -8.87 -13.01
C ASN A 13 -1.55 -7.57 -13.37
N THR A 14 -0.84 -6.94 -12.43
CA THR A 14 -0.11 -5.68 -12.67
C THR A 14 1.38 -5.92 -12.88
N CYS A 15 2.04 -6.59 -11.93
CA CYS A 15 3.50 -6.79 -11.98
C CYS A 15 3.93 -8.20 -12.41
N GLY A 16 2.98 -9.12 -12.63
CA GLY A 16 3.28 -10.51 -12.99
C GLY A 16 3.85 -11.36 -11.85
N ALA A 17 4.05 -10.80 -10.65
CA ALA A 17 4.63 -11.54 -9.54
C ALA A 17 3.74 -12.70 -9.07
N PHE A 18 4.33 -13.88 -8.90
CA PHE A 18 3.65 -15.11 -8.49
C PHE A 18 3.57 -15.22 -6.96
N THR A 19 2.67 -16.06 -6.46
CA THR A 19 2.51 -16.35 -5.02
C THR A 19 3.82 -16.74 -4.32
N GLY A 20 4.78 -17.36 -5.02
CA GLY A 20 6.08 -17.73 -4.45
C GLY A 20 7.08 -16.58 -4.23
N GLY A 21 6.86 -15.42 -4.87
CA GLY A 21 7.70 -14.22 -4.74
C GLY A 21 7.01 -13.02 -4.09
N CYS A 22 5.74 -13.17 -3.71
CA CYS A 22 4.92 -12.14 -3.07
C CYS A 22 4.24 -12.72 -1.83
N THR A 23 4.28 -11.99 -0.73
CA THR A 23 3.73 -12.47 0.55
C THR A 23 2.23 -12.77 0.48
N PHE A 24 1.44 -12.03 -0.32
CA PHE A 24 -0.01 -12.28 -0.48
C PHE A 24 -0.53 -11.82 -1.85
N LEU A 25 -1.39 -12.65 -2.48
CA LEU A 25 -2.20 -12.29 -3.65
C LEU A 25 -3.67 -12.17 -3.24
N HIS A 26 -4.28 -11.03 -3.56
CA HIS A 26 -5.69 -10.72 -3.28
C HIS A 26 -6.52 -10.88 -4.53
N SER A 27 -7.60 -11.66 -4.46
CA SER A 27 -8.54 -11.83 -5.57
C SER A 27 -9.67 -10.82 -5.44
N LEU A 28 -9.84 -9.97 -6.46
CA LEU A 28 -10.89 -8.97 -6.54
C LEU A 28 -11.78 -9.30 -7.73
N SER A 29 -13.06 -9.50 -7.44
CA SER A 29 -14.06 -9.84 -8.45
C SER A 29 -15.01 -8.65 -8.63
N TYR A 30 -15.12 -8.14 -9.85
CA TYR A 30 -16.05 -7.06 -10.20
C TYR A 30 -16.65 -7.32 -11.59
N GLN A 31 -17.98 -7.23 -11.70
CA GLN A 31 -18.76 -7.44 -12.93
C GLN A 31 -18.29 -8.66 -13.75
N ALA A 32 -18.34 -9.85 -13.16
CA ALA A 32 -17.93 -11.13 -13.77
C ALA A 32 -16.44 -11.26 -14.19
N SER A 33 -15.61 -10.23 -13.94
CA SER A 33 -14.15 -10.32 -14.10
C SER A 33 -13.49 -10.52 -12.75
N SER A 34 -12.61 -11.52 -12.63
CA SER A 34 -11.77 -11.72 -11.45
C SER A 34 -10.33 -11.36 -11.78
N ARG A 35 -9.73 -10.47 -10.99
CA ARG A 35 -8.34 -10.05 -11.11
C ARG A 35 -7.62 -10.26 -9.80
N ARG A 36 -6.35 -10.66 -9.87
CA ARG A 36 -5.48 -10.83 -8.71
C ARG A 36 -4.44 -9.74 -8.62
N TYR A 37 -4.21 -9.23 -7.43
CA TYR A 37 -3.20 -8.21 -7.17
C TYR A 37 -2.36 -8.63 -5.97
N CYS A 38 -1.04 -8.50 -6.04
CA CYS A 38 -0.23 -8.55 -4.82
C CYS A 38 -0.56 -7.37 -3.92
N THR A 39 -0.29 -7.48 -2.62
CA THR A 39 -0.59 -6.40 -1.67
C THR A 39 -0.03 -5.05 -2.11
N ASP A 40 1.21 -5.02 -2.60
CA ASP A 40 1.85 -3.78 -3.06
C ASP A 40 1.09 -3.14 -4.24
N CYS A 41 0.76 -3.92 -5.27
CA CYS A 41 -0.01 -3.43 -6.42
C CYS A 41 -1.43 -3.04 -6.04
N LEU A 42 -2.04 -3.74 -5.08
CA LEU A 42 -3.36 -3.41 -4.57
C LEU A 42 -3.35 -2.06 -3.86
N LEU A 43 -2.39 -1.82 -2.98
CA LEU A 43 -2.22 -0.55 -2.27
C LEU A 43 -1.86 0.58 -3.25
N LYS A 44 -1.00 0.30 -4.24
CA LYS A 44 -0.68 1.25 -5.33
C LYS A 44 -1.85 1.57 -6.25
N LYS A 45 -2.89 0.74 -6.27
CA LYS A 45 -4.12 1.05 -7.03
C LYS A 45 -5.11 1.89 -6.21
N ASN A 46 -5.02 1.81 -4.89
CA ASN A 46 -6.01 2.38 -3.96
C ASN A 46 -5.43 3.45 -3.05
N HIS A 47 -4.45 4.23 -3.52
CA HIS A 47 -3.73 5.24 -2.74
C HIS A 47 -4.62 6.26 -2.00
N GLY A 48 -5.85 6.50 -2.47
CA GLY A 48 -6.78 7.47 -1.86
C GLY A 48 -7.63 6.91 -0.72
N LEU A 49 -7.57 5.60 -0.44
CA LEU A 49 -8.44 4.94 0.54
C LEU A 49 -7.76 4.72 1.91
N PHE A 50 -6.48 5.00 2.03
CA PHE A 50 -5.71 4.80 3.25
C PHE A 50 -4.54 5.80 3.33
N CYS A 51 -4.01 6.01 4.53
CA CYS A 51 -2.78 6.78 4.70
C CYS A 51 -1.55 5.95 4.29
N PRO A 52 -0.72 6.38 3.33
CA PRO A 52 0.44 5.62 2.85
C PRO A 52 1.62 5.57 3.84
N ILE A 53 1.45 6.10 5.04
CA ILE A 53 2.46 6.13 6.10
C ILE A 53 2.06 5.16 7.22
N CYS A 54 0.84 5.26 7.76
CA CYS A 54 0.37 4.41 8.85
C CYS A 54 -0.59 3.29 8.42
N PHE A 55 -0.95 3.20 7.14
CA PHE A 55 -1.85 2.20 6.56
C PHE A 55 -3.29 2.20 7.09
N GLN A 56 -3.67 3.17 7.92
CA GLN A 56 -5.04 3.33 8.38
C GLN A 56 -5.96 3.67 7.19
N VAL A 57 -7.00 2.86 7.03
CA VAL A 57 -8.06 3.04 6.03
C VAL A 57 -8.98 4.18 6.47
N TYR A 58 -9.47 4.96 5.53
CA TYR A 58 -10.43 6.02 5.81
C TYR A 58 -11.84 5.45 5.90
N ASP A 59 -12.47 5.64 7.05
CA ASP A 59 -13.83 5.21 7.39
C ASP A 59 -14.90 6.29 7.10
N GLY A 60 -14.48 7.48 6.66
CA GLY A 60 -15.35 8.60 6.31
C GLY A 60 -14.59 9.76 5.66
N THR A 61 -15.22 10.93 5.57
CA THR A 61 -14.56 12.14 5.05
C THR A 61 -13.57 12.67 6.09
N LEU A 62 -12.29 12.37 5.92
CA LEU A 62 -11.23 13.07 6.64
C LEU A 62 -11.38 14.58 6.45
N SER A 63 -11.37 15.32 7.57
CA SER A 63 -11.40 16.78 7.54
C SER A 63 -10.27 17.33 6.66
N PRO A 64 -10.53 18.28 5.73
CA PRO A 64 -9.54 18.80 4.80
C PRO A 64 -8.25 19.32 5.46
N HIS A 65 -8.34 19.84 6.68
CA HIS A 65 -7.19 20.39 7.41
C HIS A 65 -6.28 19.33 8.03
N LEU A 66 -6.77 18.09 8.19
CA LEU A 66 -6.04 16.97 8.79
C LEU A 66 -5.34 16.09 7.75
N ARG A 67 -5.49 16.41 6.46
CA ARG A 67 -4.98 15.59 5.36
C ARG A 67 -4.03 16.38 4.45
N LEU A 68 -3.06 15.69 3.89
CA LEU A 68 -2.14 16.19 2.87
C LEU A 68 -2.29 15.36 1.61
N LEU A 69 -2.37 16.03 0.45
CA LEU A 69 -2.48 15.38 -0.85
C LEU A 69 -1.10 15.27 -1.48
N CYS A 70 -0.81 14.11 -2.09
CA CYS A 70 0.42 13.93 -2.84
C CYS A 70 0.39 14.77 -4.12
N LEU A 71 1.50 15.42 -4.45
CA LEU A 71 1.62 16.23 -5.66
C LEU A 71 1.60 15.43 -6.99
N ARG A 72 1.75 14.11 -6.95
CA ARG A 72 1.92 13.26 -8.16
C ARG A 72 0.86 12.19 -8.35
N CYS A 73 0.03 11.92 -7.35
CA CYS A 73 -0.94 10.83 -7.38
C CYS A 73 -2.07 11.12 -6.39
N PRO A 74 -3.22 10.40 -6.44
CA PRO A 74 -4.34 10.64 -5.55
C PRO A 74 -4.11 10.16 -4.09
N ALA A 75 -2.86 9.95 -3.67
CA ALA A 75 -2.54 9.54 -2.30
C ALA A 75 -2.85 10.66 -1.31
N ILE A 76 -3.46 10.27 -0.18
CA ILE A 76 -3.80 11.17 0.93
C ILE A 76 -3.04 10.67 2.16
N ALA A 77 -2.38 11.55 2.90
CA ALA A 77 -1.74 11.21 4.17
C ALA A 77 -2.30 12.04 5.31
N HIS A 78 -2.30 11.47 6.52
CA HIS A 78 -2.55 12.28 7.71
C HIS A 78 -1.44 13.31 7.86
N ARG A 79 -1.83 14.55 8.15
CA ARG A 79 -0.89 15.65 8.37
C ARG A 79 0.05 15.33 9.53
N SER A 80 -0.46 14.70 10.60
CA SER A 80 0.30 14.24 11.76
C SER A 80 1.35 13.16 11.42
N CYS A 81 1.05 12.25 10.47
CA CYS A 81 2.00 11.23 10.03
C CYS A 81 3.19 11.84 9.27
N VAL A 82 2.99 12.97 8.57
CA VAL A 82 4.08 13.66 7.87
C VAL A 82 4.92 14.48 8.83
N THR A 83 4.31 15.24 9.73
CA THR A 83 5.05 16.11 10.68
C THR A 83 5.87 15.29 11.66
N SER A 84 5.34 14.17 12.15
CA SER A 84 6.06 13.29 13.10
C SER A 84 7.28 12.62 12.46
N ASN A 85 7.26 12.42 11.14
CA ASN A 85 8.34 11.75 10.42
C ASN A 85 9.37 12.74 9.82
N SER A 86 9.04 14.02 9.70
CA SER A 86 9.85 14.99 8.92
C SER A 86 10.44 16.13 9.75
N GLY A 87 10.02 16.31 11.02
CA GLY A 87 10.51 17.39 11.90
C GLY A 87 10.26 18.81 11.38
N LEU A 88 9.59 18.98 10.22
CA LEU A 88 9.48 20.25 9.52
C LEU A 88 8.10 20.88 9.78
N PRO A 89 8.01 22.18 10.15
CA PRO A 89 6.77 22.80 10.64
C PRO A 89 5.63 22.97 9.62
N SER A 90 5.84 22.69 8.34
CA SER A 90 4.86 23.01 7.31
C SER A 90 5.21 22.32 6.00
N ALA A 91 4.74 21.08 5.82
CA ALA A 91 4.79 20.45 4.51
C ALA A 91 3.73 21.08 3.60
N SER A 92 4.02 22.27 3.05
CA SER A 92 3.24 22.89 1.96
C SER A 92 3.20 21.99 0.71
N TYR A 93 4.16 21.05 0.63
CA TYR A 93 4.35 20.12 -0.46
C TYR A 93 4.57 18.72 0.10
N PHE A 94 3.63 17.79 -0.18
CA PHE A 94 3.75 16.39 0.21
C PHE A 94 3.94 15.51 -1.02
N LYS A 95 4.89 14.58 -0.95
CA LYS A 95 5.07 13.51 -1.93
C LYS A 95 5.02 12.19 -1.18
N CYS A 96 4.09 11.31 -1.56
CA CYS A 96 3.95 10.02 -0.88
C CYS A 96 5.19 9.14 -1.10
N PRO A 97 5.43 8.13 -0.24
CA PRO A 97 6.59 7.24 -0.36
C PRO A 97 6.73 6.61 -1.75
N ALA A 98 5.62 6.08 -2.29
CA ALA A 98 5.57 5.47 -3.63
C ALA A 98 5.90 6.42 -4.78
N CYS A 99 5.67 7.73 -4.60
CA CYS A 99 6.05 8.75 -5.58
C CYS A 99 7.45 9.31 -5.34
N SER A 100 8.02 9.14 -4.15
CA SER A 100 9.35 9.65 -3.80
C SER A 100 10.45 8.68 -4.23
N ASP A 101 10.19 7.38 -4.16
CA ASP A 101 11.11 6.33 -4.60
C ASP A 101 10.43 5.42 -5.65
N PRO A 102 10.96 5.33 -6.89
CA PRO A 102 10.40 4.46 -7.93
C PRO A 102 10.50 2.97 -7.58
N ASN A 103 11.42 2.57 -6.70
CA ASN A 103 11.58 1.19 -6.24
C ASN A 103 10.80 0.92 -4.95
N PHE A 104 9.97 1.86 -4.51
CA PHE A 104 9.20 1.73 -3.30
C PHE A 104 8.26 0.52 -3.37
N SER A 105 8.23 -0.25 -2.29
CA SER A 105 7.24 -1.30 -2.07
C SER A 105 6.63 -1.12 -0.68
N TYR A 106 5.29 -1.14 -0.59
CA TYR A 106 4.58 -1.15 0.68
C TYR A 106 4.82 -2.42 1.48
N PHE A 107 5.20 -3.50 0.79
CA PHE A 107 5.58 -4.76 1.40
C PHE A 107 6.99 -5.11 0.96
N ARG A 108 7.94 -5.05 1.89
CA ARG A 108 9.21 -5.75 1.70
C ARG A 108 9.00 -7.19 2.13
N PRO A 109 9.20 -8.19 1.25
CA PRO A 109 9.28 -9.57 1.69
C PRO A 109 10.39 -9.67 2.74
N ARG A 110 10.11 -10.29 3.88
CA ARG A 110 11.14 -10.60 4.87
C ARG A 110 12.22 -11.41 4.15
N ARG A 111 13.47 -10.96 4.16
CA ARG A 111 14.57 -11.78 3.68
C ARG A 111 14.74 -12.93 4.68
N GLU A 112 14.88 -14.15 4.18
CA GLU A 112 15.20 -15.31 5.02
C GLU A 112 16.50 -14.99 5.78
N GLY A 113 16.39 -14.76 7.10
CA GLY A 113 17.50 -14.33 7.96
C GLY A 113 17.35 -12.98 8.68
N GLU A 114 16.30 -12.17 8.45
CA GLU A 114 16.02 -11.02 9.32
C GLU A 114 15.39 -11.50 10.64
N GLU A 115 16.22 -11.72 11.66
CA GLU A 115 15.80 -11.87 13.05
C GLU A 115 15.10 -10.59 13.50
N LEU A 116 13.82 -10.69 13.87
CA LEU A 116 13.13 -9.59 14.54
C LEU A 116 13.80 -9.47 15.91
N ASP A 117 14.63 -8.44 16.10
CA ASP A 117 15.13 -8.13 17.44
C ASP A 117 13.89 -7.89 18.34
N PRO A 118 13.68 -8.73 19.38
CA PRO A 118 12.47 -8.71 20.18
C PRO A 118 12.32 -7.43 21.03
N LYS A 119 13.24 -6.46 20.95
CA LYS A 119 13.19 -5.21 21.71
C LYS A 119 12.45 -4.09 20.98
N SER A 120 12.11 -4.26 19.70
CA SER A 120 11.32 -3.26 18.96
C SER A 120 9.80 -3.37 19.21
N ALA A 121 9.34 -4.41 19.90
CA ALA A 121 7.95 -4.55 20.36
C ALA A 121 7.77 -3.97 21.78
N MET A 122 8.18 -2.71 21.98
CA MET A 122 7.78 -1.94 23.16
C MET A 122 7.08 -0.67 22.67
N ILE A 123 5.81 -0.79 22.31
CA ILE A 123 4.91 0.37 22.27
C ILE A 123 4.66 0.73 23.73
N SER A 124 5.21 1.87 24.11
CA SER A 124 5.20 2.43 25.46
C SER A 124 3.85 3.09 25.74
N GLY A 125 3.28 2.80 26.92
CA GLY A 125 2.45 3.69 27.75
C GLY A 125 1.09 4.10 27.22
#